data_AF-A0A8E4F6T2-F1
#
_entry.id   AF-A0A8E4F6T2-F1
#
_cell.length_a   1.000
_cell.length_b   1.000
_cell.length_c   1.000
_cell.angle_alpha   90.00
_cell.angle_beta   90.00
_cell.angle_gamma   90.00
#
_symmetry.space_group_name_H-M   'P 1'
#
loop_
_entity.id
_entity.type
_entity.pdbx_description
1 polymer ?
#
loop_
_entity_poly.entity_id
_entity_poly.type
_entity_poly.pdbx_seq_one_letter_code
_entity_poly.pdbx_strand_id
1 'polypeptide(L)'
;MQLVEFNQASLQDAISFLKHCVQIPSWSTEIAAKRPYASIEAVMQSAKQQAATWTWDEIKAALDNHPRIGEKQAQAELSEIEKSFSNREQSSITADEETQLALIKGNLAYEKKYGHIFLIKAFGLTSEDVLQALKYRLVNDPEIEKRIVHNQLAEIALLRLSQELKA
;
A
#
# COMPACT_ATOMS: atom_id res chain seq x y z
N MET A 1 12.94 9.09 -9.06
CA MET A 1 13.25 8.92 -10.49
C MET A 1 12.60 10.05 -11.25
N GLN A 2 13.32 10.69 -12.18
CA GLN A 2 12.73 11.68 -13.09
C GLN A 2 11.89 10.98 -14.18
N LEU A 3 10.86 11.64 -14.71
CA LEU A 3 10.01 11.06 -15.75
C LEU A 3 10.82 10.67 -16.99
N VAL A 4 11.79 11.50 -17.38
CA VAL A 4 12.69 11.21 -18.50
C VAL A 4 13.49 9.93 -18.25
N GLU A 5 14.04 9.77 -17.05
CA GLU A 5 14.77 8.56 -16.64
C GLU A 5 13.84 7.34 -16.67
N PHE A 6 12.63 7.48 -16.13
CA PHE A 6 11.64 6.41 -16.13
C PHE A 6 11.27 5.97 -17.56
N ASN A 7 11.09 6.92 -18.48
CA ASN A 7 10.77 6.64 -19.89
C ASN A 7 11.92 5.95 -20.64
N GLN A 8 13.18 6.24 -20.28
CA GLN A 8 14.36 5.70 -20.95
C GLN A 8 14.94 4.45 -20.30
N ALA A 9 14.57 4.15 -19.05
CA ALA A 9 15.05 3.00 -18.30
C ALA A 9 14.74 1.68 -19.03
N SER A 10 15.54 0.64 -18.77
CA SER A 10 15.21 -0.70 -19.26
C SER A 10 13.85 -1.15 -18.72
N LEU A 11 13.19 -2.11 -19.38
CA LEU A 11 11.94 -2.67 -18.88
C LEU A 11 12.09 -3.22 -17.46
N GLN A 12 13.21 -3.88 -17.18
CA GLN A 12 13.51 -4.47 -15.88
C GLN A 12 13.69 -3.41 -14.79
N ASP A 13 14.37 -2.30 -15.10
CA ASP A 13 14.58 -1.21 -14.13
C ASP A 13 13.28 -0.48 -13.81
N ALA A 14 12.45 -0.21 -14.81
CA ALA A 14 11.15 0.41 -14.61
C ALA A 14 10.20 -0.48 -13.80
N ILE A 15 10.18 -1.79 -14.07
CA ILE A 15 9.42 -2.75 -13.26
C ILE A 15 9.95 -2.77 -11.82
N SER A 16 11.27 -2.79 -11.62
CA SER A 16 11.87 -2.81 -10.28
C SER A 16 11.52 -1.55 -9.48
N PHE A 17 11.59 -0.37 -10.13
CA PHE A 17 11.14 0.89 -9.55
C PHE A 17 9.67 0.83 -9.10
N LEU A 18 8.77 0.35 -9.95
CA LEU A 18 7.34 0.26 -9.64
C LEU A 18 7.02 -0.77 -8.55
N LYS A 19 7.78 -1.88 -8.47
CA LYS A 19 7.60 -2.91 -7.44
C LYS A 19 7.80 -2.39 -6.01
N HIS A 20 8.60 -1.34 -5.81
CA HIS A 20 8.74 -0.70 -4.51
C HIS A 20 7.44 -0.01 -4.04
N CYS A 21 6.57 0.40 -4.98
CA CYS A 21 5.29 1.02 -4.63
C CYS A 21 4.30 -0.04 -4.13
N VAL A 22 4.17 -1.15 -4.86
CA VAL A 22 3.31 -2.28 -4.48
C VAL A 22 3.80 -3.57 -5.16
N GLN A 23 3.78 -4.67 -4.41
CA GLN A 23 4.22 -5.98 -4.90
C GLN A 23 3.12 -6.70 -5.70
N ILE A 24 2.54 -6.02 -6.69
CA ILE A 24 1.60 -6.60 -7.66
C ILE A 24 2.27 -6.63 -9.05
N PRO A 25 2.72 -7.81 -9.52
CA PRO A 25 3.49 -7.93 -10.76
C PRO A 25 2.77 -7.41 -12.00
N SER A 26 1.47 -7.65 -12.13
CA SER A 26 0.67 -7.15 -13.26
C SER A 26 0.69 -5.63 -13.34
N TRP A 27 0.64 -4.94 -12.20
CA TRP A 27 0.65 -3.48 -12.12
C TRP A 27 1.96 -2.89 -12.64
N SER A 28 3.08 -3.36 -12.11
CA SER A 28 4.41 -2.90 -12.52
C SER A 28 4.71 -3.17 -14.00
N THR A 29 4.32 -4.35 -14.49
CA THR A 29 4.56 -4.76 -15.88
C THR A 29 3.75 -3.93 -16.87
N GLU A 30 2.45 -3.77 -16.64
CA GLU A 30 1.55 -3.02 -17.54
C GLU A 30 1.89 -1.53 -17.61
N ILE A 31 2.25 -0.91 -16.49
CA ILE A 31 2.66 0.50 -16.47
C ILE A 31 4.00 0.66 -17.20
N ALA A 32 4.96 -0.23 -16.98
CA ALA A 32 6.27 -0.15 -17.61
C ALA A 32 6.21 -0.40 -19.14
N ALA A 33 5.29 -1.25 -19.60
CA ALA A 33 5.10 -1.56 -21.02
C ALA A 33 4.47 -0.40 -21.82
N LYS A 34 3.72 0.49 -21.16
CA LYS A 34 3.04 1.65 -21.79
C LYS A 34 3.91 2.89 -21.94
N ARG A 35 5.19 2.84 -21.54
CA ARG A 35 6.14 3.94 -21.76
C ARG A 35 6.42 4.12 -23.26
N PRO A 36 6.76 5.35 -23.71
CA PRO A 36 6.96 6.55 -22.89
C PRO A 36 5.65 7.28 -22.55
N TYR A 37 5.62 7.91 -21.37
CA TYR A 37 4.53 8.78 -20.94
C TYR A 37 4.87 10.26 -21.19
N ALA A 38 3.85 11.04 -21.57
CA ALA A 38 4.00 12.47 -21.87
C ALA A 38 4.13 13.35 -20.61
N SER A 39 3.60 12.91 -19.47
CA SER A 39 3.65 13.66 -18.21
C SER A 39 3.48 12.73 -17.00
N ILE A 40 3.71 13.25 -15.79
CA ILE A 40 3.46 12.50 -14.54
C ILE A 40 1.98 12.15 -14.42
N GLU A 41 1.08 13.06 -14.79
CA GLU A 41 -0.36 12.84 -14.75
C GLU A 41 -0.76 11.64 -15.62
N ALA A 42 -0.12 11.47 -16.78
CA ALA A 42 -0.34 10.32 -17.64
C ALA A 42 0.12 9.01 -16.97
N VAL A 43 1.26 9.02 -16.26
CA VAL A 43 1.72 7.86 -15.47
C VAL A 43 0.72 7.54 -14.35
N MET A 44 0.30 8.54 -13.59
CA MET A 44 -0.63 8.39 -12.47
C MET A 44 -2.01 7.90 -12.92
N GLN A 45 -2.49 8.36 -14.07
CA GLN A 45 -3.74 7.88 -14.65
C GLN A 45 -3.65 6.42 -15.08
N SER A 46 -2.56 6.04 -15.77
CA SER A 46 -2.29 4.65 -16.16
C SER A 46 -2.20 3.74 -14.93
N ALA A 47 -1.49 4.20 -13.90
CA ALA A 47 -1.34 3.50 -12.63
C ALA A 47 -2.68 3.29 -11.90
N LYS A 48 -3.55 4.31 -11.89
CA LYS A 48 -4.88 4.22 -11.30
C LYS A 48 -5.79 3.27 -12.06
N GLN A 49 -5.79 3.35 -13.40
CA GLN A 49 -6.56 2.45 -14.25
C GLN A 49 -6.12 1.00 -14.04
N GLN A 50 -4.81 0.75 -13.97
CA GLN A 50 -4.28 -0.58 -13.75
C GLN A 50 -4.62 -1.11 -12.35
N ALA A 51 -4.57 -0.26 -11.32
CA ALA A 51 -4.95 -0.66 -9.96
C ALA A 51 -6.41 -1.10 -9.87
N ALA A 52 -7.32 -0.53 -10.67
CA ALA A 52 -8.73 -0.93 -10.69
C ALA A 52 -8.96 -2.36 -11.21
N THR A 53 -7.96 -2.97 -11.87
CA THR A 53 -8.05 -4.32 -12.46
C THR A 53 -7.52 -5.42 -11.55
N TRP A 54 -6.97 -5.09 -10.38
CA TRP A 54 -6.39 -6.08 -9.47
C TRP A 54 -7.40 -7.14 -9.05
N THR A 55 -6.95 -8.37 -9.10
CA THR A 55 -7.70 -9.50 -8.55
C THR A 55 -7.48 -9.61 -7.04
N TRP A 56 -8.41 -10.29 -6.35
CA TRP A 56 -8.26 -10.53 -4.92
C TRP A 56 -7.01 -11.35 -4.60
N ASP A 57 -6.63 -12.30 -5.45
CA ASP A 57 -5.45 -13.14 -5.23
C ASP A 57 -4.16 -12.32 -5.28
N GLU A 58 -4.05 -11.37 -6.21
CA GLU A 58 -2.93 -10.43 -6.27
C GLU A 58 -2.87 -9.51 -5.05
N ILE A 59 -4.03 -8.99 -4.63
CA ILE A 59 -4.13 -8.15 -3.42
C ILE A 59 -3.68 -8.95 -2.21
N LYS A 60 -4.21 -10.17 -2.02
CA LYS A 60 -3.88 -11.02 -0.88
C LYS A 60 -2.38 -11.36 -0.86
N ALA A 61 -1.79 -11.73 -2.00
CA ALA A 61 -0.36 -11.98 -2.08
C ALA A 61 0.48 -10.75 -1.70
N ALA A 62 0.05 -9.55 -2.10
CA ALA A 62 0.71 -8.31 -1.71
C ALA A 62 0.56 -7.98 -0.21
N LEU A 63 -0.55 -8.36 0.42
CA LEU A 63 -0.77 -8.20 1.85
C LEU A 63 0.12 -9.10 2.71
N ASP A 64 0.42 -10.32 2.23
CA ASP A 64 1.24 -11.30 2.98
C ASP A 64 2.67 -10.75 3.27
N ASN A 65 3.15 -9.79 2.47
CA ASN A 65 4.44 -9.11 2.64
C ASN A 65 4.34 -7.69 3.25
N HIS A 66 3.14 -7.25 3.64
CA HIS A 66 2.93 -5.88 4.09
C HIS A 66 3.09 -5.75 5.62
N PRO A 67 3.77 -4.71 6.13
CA PRO A 67 3.88 -4.48 7.56
C PRO A 67 2.52 -4.27 8.23
N ARG A 68 2.38 -4.80 9.44
CA ARG A 68 1.24 -4.53 10.32
C ARG A 68 1.31 -3.10 10.87
N ILE A 69 0.14 -2.48 11.04
CA ILE A 69 0.05 -1.17 11.68
C ILE A 69 0.35 -1.30 13.19
N GLY A 70 1.26 -0.47 13.69
CA GLY A 70 1.66 -0.46 15.10
C GLY A 70 2.75 -1.49 15.47
N GLU A 71 3.18 -2.34 14.53
CA GLU A 71 4.30 -3.26 14.73
C GLU A 71 5.52 -2.80 13.92
N LYS A 72 6.51 -2.22 14.61
CA LYS A 72 7.78 -1.82 14.00
C LYS A 72 8.71 -3.00 13.66
N GLN A 73 8.42 -4.19 14.19
CA GLN A 73 9.30 -5.37 14.10
C GLN A 73 9.11 -6.22 12.83
N ALA A 74 8.02 -6.04 12.07
CA ALA A 74 7.78 -6.80 10.82
C ALA A 74 8.58 -6.27 9.60
N GLN A 75 9.56 -5.40 9.80
CA GLN A 75 10.31 -4.73 8.72
C GLN A 75 11.54 -5.52 8.23
N ALA A 76 11.82 -6.72 8.76
CA ALA A 76 13.09 -7.42 8.48
C ALA A 76 13.30 -7.77 7.00
N GLU A 77 12.22 -8.04 6.26
CA GLU A 77 12.26 -8.50 4.86
C GLU A 77 12.06 -7.39 3.82
N LEU A 78 11.81 -6.15 4.25
CA LEU A 78 11.59 -5.00 3.35
C LEU A 78 12.91 -4.38 2.86
N SER A 79 12.90 -3.91 1.61
CA SER A 79 13.96 -3.04 1.08
C SER A 79 14.01 -1.71 1.84
N GLU A 80 15.14 -0.98 1.75
CA GLU A 80 15.29 0.32 2.41
C GLU A 80 14.22 1.34 1.95
N ILE A 81 13.82 1.29 0.67
CA ILE A 81 12.78 2.15 0.11
C ILE A 81 11.42 1.81 0.75
N GLU A 82 11.05 0.53 0.82
CA GLU A 82 9.80 0.08 1.46
C GLU A 82 9.77 0.42 2.96
N LYS A 83 10.89 0.28 3.67
CA LYS A 83 11.03 0.73 5.06
C LYS A 83 10.79 2.24 5.18
N SER A 84 11.36 3.02 4.25
CA SER A 84 11.16 4.48 4.21
C SER A 84 9.69 4.85 4.01
N PHE A 85 8.95 4.11 3.17
CA PHE A 85 7.52 4.31 2.97
C PHE A 85 6.74 3.99 4.23
N SER A 86 6.96 2.80 4.80
CA SER A 86 6.27 2.38 6.03
C SER A 86 6.47 3.39 7.17
N ASN A 87 7.69 3.93 7.32
CA ASN A 87 7.99 4.92 8.36
C ASN A 87 7.31 6.27 8.10
N ARG A 88 7.26 6.73 6.85
CA ARG A 88 6.54 7.96 6.45
C ARG A 88 5.03 7.80 6.61
N GLU A 89 4.48 6.64 6.24
CA GLU A 89 3.05 6.34 6.30
C GLU A 89 2.54 6.27 7.74
N GLN A 90 3.35 5.75 8.67
CA GLN A 90 2.97 5.58 10.08
C GLN A 90 3.57 6.66 11.00
N SER A 91 4.07 7.79 10.47
CA SER A 91 4.78 8.79 11.27
C SER A 91 3.93 9.43 12.37
N SER A 92 2.62 9.49 12.17
CA SER A 92 1.64 10.07 13.10
C SER A 92 0.99 9.03 14.01
N ILE A 93 1.39 7.75 13.90
CA ILE A 93 0.89 6.67 14.74
C ILE A 93 1.74 6.61 16.00
N THR A 94 1.37 7.46 16.95
CA THR A 94 1.82 7.41 18.35
C THR A 94 0.62 7.09 19.20
N ALA A 95 0.62 5.95 19.87
CA ALA A 95 -0.50 5.49 20.69
C ALA A 95 -0.08 5.50 22.16
N ASP A 96 -0.99 5.88 23.05
CA ASP A 96 -0.85 5.54 24.46
C ASP A 96 -0.99 4.01 24.66
N GLU A 97 -0.67 3.53 25.86
CA GLU A 97 -0.68 2.09 26.15
C GLU A 97 -2.06 1.45 25.89
N GLU A 98 -3.14 2.16 26.21
CA GLU A 98 -4.51 1.67 26.01
C GLU A 98 -4.83 1.52 24.52
N THR A 99 -4.55 2.55 23.72
CA THR A 99 -4.78 2.55 22.27
C THR A 99 -3.90 1.52 21.58
N GLN A 100 -2.65 1.34 22.01
CA GLN A 100 -1.75 0.32 21.48
C GLN A 100 -2.30 -1.08 21.74
N LEU A 101 -2.73 -1.38 22.97
CA LEU A 101 -3.34 -2.66 23.31
C LEU A 101 -4.63 -2.91 22.51
N ALA A 102 -5.44 -1.87 22.30
CA ALA A 102 -6.65 -1.97 21.50
C ALA A 102 -6.37 -2.25 20.01
N LEU A 103 -5.33 -1.62 19.45
CA LEU A 103 -4.87 -1.89 18.08
C LEU A 103 -4.36 -3.32 17.92
N ILE A 104 -3.55 -3.82 18.86
CA ILE A 104 -3.06 -5.22 18.83
C ILE A 104 -4.23 -6.20 18.85
N LYS A 105 -5.17 -6.04 19.81
CA LYS A 105 -6.35 -6.91 19.89
C LYS A 105 -7.22 -6.83 18.64
N GLY A 106 -7.41 -5.62 18.11
CA GLY A 106 -8.19 -5.41 16.89
C GLY A 106 -7.55 -6.04 15.66
N ASN A 107 -6.24 -5.92 15.47
CA ASN A 107 -5.50 -6.56 14.37
C ASN A 107 -5.65 -8.09 14.42
N LEU A 108 -5.46 -8.68 15.61
CA LEU A 108 -5.64 -10.13 15.80
C LEU A 108 -7.07 -10.59 15.49
N ALA A 109 -8.08 -9.84 15.94
CA ALA A 109 -9.48 -10.13 15.64
C ALA A 109 -9.77 -10.00 14.14
N TYR A 110 -9.18 -9.02 13.47
CA TYR A 110 -9.36 -8.76 12.05
C TYR A 110 -8.75 -9.89 11.22
N GLU A 111 -7.50 -10.27 11.51
CA GLU A 111 -6.82 -11.38 10.85
C GLU A 111 -7.58 -12.70 11.04
N LYS A 112 -8.09 -12.96 12.26
CA LYS A 112 -8.91 -14.15 12.54
C LYS A 112 -10.20 -14.18 11.72
N LYS A 113 -10.84 -13.02 11.53
CA LYS A 113 -12.13 -12.93 10.81
C LYS A 113 -11.95 -13.02 9.29
N TYR A 114 -11.00 -12.27 8.74
CA TYR A 114 -10.88 -12.08 7.30
C TYR A 114 -9.74 -12.87 6.65
N GLY A 115 -8.80 -13.42 7.44
CA GLY A 115 -7.69 -14.23 6.94
C GLY A 115 -6.57 -13.44 6.27
N HIS A 116 -6.51 -12.13 6.50
CA HIS A 116 -5.44 -11.24 6.05
C HIS A 116 -5.28 -10.06 7.03
N ILE A 117 -4.15 -9.36 6.96
CA ILE A 117 -3.86 -8.21 7.83
C ILE A 117 -4.86 -7.06 7.61
N PHE A 118 -4.99 -6.21 8.63
CA PHE A 118 -5.67 -4.92 8.49
C PHE A 118 -4.79 -3.93 7.72
N LEU A 119 -5.28 -3.51 6.56
CA LEU A 119 -4.62 -2.53 5.71
C LEU A 119 -5.37 -1.21 5.72
N ILE A 120 -4.67 -0.10 5.94
CA ILE A 120 -5.21 1.26 5.83
C ILE A 120 -4.10 2.20 5.34
N LYS A 121 -4.44 3.17 4.49
CA LYS A 121 -3.57 4.29 4.12
C LYS A 121 -3.39 5.19 5.35
N ALA A 122 -2.32 4.92 6.09
CA ALA A 122 -2.04 5.57 7.36
C ALA A 122 -1.60 7.04 7.26
N PHE A 123 -1.15 7.49 6.08
CA PHE A 123 -0.64 8.85 5.92
C PHE A 123 -1.69 9.90 6.32
N GLY A 124 -1.35 10.72 7.32
CA GLY A 124 -2.20 11.77 7.86
C GLY A 124 -3.24 11.31 8.89
N LEU A 125 -3.26 10.03 9.27
CA LEU A 125 -4.14 9.50 10.31
C LEU A 125 -3.45 9.47 11.69
N THR A 126 -4.24 9.68 12.74
CA THR A 126 -3.83 9.42 14.12
C THR A 126 -4.03 7.95 14.51
N SER A 127 -3.49 7.53 15.65
CA SER A 127 -3.72 6.18 16.19
C SER A 127 -5.20 5.93 16.48
N GLU A 128 -5.91 6.95 16.94
CA GLU A 128 -7.33 6.93 17.24
C GLU A 128 -8.16 6.77 15.96
N ASP A 129 -7.82 7.49 14.89
CA ASP A 129 -8.47 7.34 13.58
C ASP A 129 -8.32 5.91 13.05
N VAL A 130 -7.11 5.36 13.15
CA VAL A 130 -6.80 3.98 12.75
C VAL A 130 -7.62 2.99 13.59
N LEU A 131 -7.66 3.16 14.90
CA LEU A 131 -8.42 2.29 15.79
C LEU A 131 -9.93 2.37 15.53
N GLN A 132 -10.46 3.56 15.26
CA GLN A 132 -11.86 3.75 14.90
C GLN A 132 -12.18 3.06 13.56
N ALA A 133 -11.32 3.23 12.56
CA ALA A 133 -11.46 2.56 11.27
C ALA A 133 -11.41 1.03 11.41
N LEU A 134 -10.51 0.51 12.24
CA LEU A 134 -10.39 -0.91 12.55
C LEU A 134 -11.66 -1.46 13.20
N LYS A 135 -12.18 -0.78 14.23
CA LYS A 135 -13.44 -1.15 14.90
C LYS A 135 -14.62 -1.13 13.93
N TYR A 136 -14.72 -0.11 13.09
CA TYR A 136 -15.77 0.01 12.08
C TYR A 136 -15.69 -1.12 11.04
N ARG A 137 -14.48 -1.43 10.55
CA ARG A 137 -14.28 -2.45 9.51
C ARG A 137 -14.39 -3.88 10.02
N LEU A 138 -14.17 -4.11 11.31
CA LEU A 138 -14.34 -5.42 11.94
C LEU A 138 -15.76 -5.96 11.88
N VAL A 139 -16.78 -5.12 11.71
CA VAL A 139 -18.19 -5.55 11.62
C VAL A 139 -18.69 -5.70 10.18
N ASN A 140 -17.87 -5.36 9.17
CA ASN A 140 -18.26 -5.46 7.77
C ASN A 140 -18.50 -6.90 7.30
N ASP A 141 -19.26 -7.01 6.21
CA ASP A 141 -19.30 -8.23 5.40
C ASP A 141 -17.95 -8.45 4.69
N PRO A 142 -17.45 -9.69 4.55
CA PRO A 142 -16.18 -9.96 3.89
C PRO A 142 -16.04 -9.39 2.48
N GLU A 143 -17.11 -9.36 1.67
CA GLU A 143 -17.02 -8.84 0.30
C GLU A 143 -16.95 -7.31 0.27
N ILE A 144 -17.59 -6.63 1.23
CA ILE A 144 -17.42 -5.18 1.43
C ILE A 144 -15.97 -4.90 1.85
N GLU A 145 -15.44 -5.71 2.78
CA GLU A 145 -14.10 -5.50 3.30
C GLU A 145 -13.02 -5.70 2.22
N LYS A 146 -13.15 -6.71 1.36
CA LYS A 146 -12.26 -6.90 0.20
C LYS A 146 -12.20 -5.66 -0.70
N ARG A 147 -13.35 -5.03 -0.98
CA ARG A 147 -13.42 -3.79 -1.78
C ARG A 147 -12.75 -2.61 -1.08
N ILE A 148 -12.90 -2.50 0.24
CA ILE A 148 -12.22 -1.48 1.04
C ILE A 148 -10.71 -1.70 0.97
N VAL A 149 -10.23 -2.92 1.22
CA VAL A 149 -8.81 -3.27 1.18
C VAL A 149 -8.20 -3.00 -0.19
N HIS A 150 -8.90 -3.34 -1.28
CA HIS A 150 -8.50 -2.99 -2.64
C HIS A 150 -8.24 -1.49 -2.78
N ASN A 151 -9.23 -0.67 -2.42
CA ASN A 151 -9.09 0.79 -2.51
C ASN A 151 -7.94 1.31 -1.64
N GLN A 152 -7.80 0.80 -0.40
CA GLN A 152 -6.70 1.20 0.49
C GLN A 152 -5.33 0.87 -0.11
N LEU A 153 -5.14 -0.35 -0.66
CA LEU A 153 -3.88 -0.74 -1.29
C LEU A 153 -3.58 0.09 -2.54
N ALA A 154 -4.59 0.38 -3.35
CA ALA A 154 -4.45 1.21 -4.53
C ALA A 154 -4.04 2.64 -4.17
N GLU A 155 -4.66 3.23 -3.14
CA GLU A 155 -4.27 4.57 -2.67
C GLU A 155 -2.84 4.61 -2.12
N ILE A 156 -2.40 3.57 -1.40
CA ILE A 156 -1.02 3.44 -0.92
C ILE A 156 -0.04 3.38 -2.11
N ALA A 157 -0.32 2.52 -3.10
CA ALA A 157 0.53 2.38 -4.28
C ALA A 157 0.67 3.69 -5.06
N LEU A 158 -0.44 4.40 -5.26
CA LEU A 158 -0.46 5.70 -5.94
C LEU A 158 0.27 6.78 -5.14
N LEU A 159 0.09 6.81 -3.82
CA LEU A 159 0.81 7.75 -2.95
C LEU A 159 2.32 7.52 -3.05
N ARG A 160 2.78 6.28 -2.92
CA ARG A 160 4.21 5.92 -3.06
C ARG A 160 4.77 6.32 -4.42
N LEU A 161 4.04 6.02 -5.50
CA LEU A 161 4.45 6.42 -6.85
C LEU A 161 4.58 7.94 -7.00
N SER A 162 3.62 8.69 -6.47
CA SER A 162 3.65 10.17 -6.53
C SER A 162 4.81 10.80 -5.75
N GLN A 163 5.35 10.10 -4.74
CA GLN A 163 6.48 10.58 -3.96
C GLN A 163 7.83 10.29 -4.64
N GLU A 164 7.90 9.20 -5.41
CA GLU A 164 9.14 8.75 -6.03
C GLU A 164 9.32 9.22 -7.48
N LEU A 165 8.24 9.48 -8.21
CA LEU A 165 8.28 9.99 -9.58
C LEU A 165 8.26 11.52 -9.60
N LYS A 166 9.21 12.12 -10.30
CA LYS A 166 9.40 13.58 -10.40
C LYS A 166 9.38 14.02 -11.87
N ALA A 167 9.13 15.32 -12.08
CA ALA A 167 8.94 15.92 -13.40
C ALA A 167 10.28 16.05 -14.14
#